data_AF-A0A1I8MMW7-F1
#
_entry.id   AF-A0A1I8MMW7-F1
#
_cell.length_a   1.000
_cell.length_b   1.000
_cell.length_c   1.000
_cell.angle_alpha   90.00
_cell.angle_beta   90.00
_cell.angle_gamma   90.00
#
_symmetry.space_group_name_H-M   'P 1'
#
loop_
_entity.id
_entity.type
_entity.pdbx_description
1 polymer ?
#
loop_
_entity_poly.entity_id
_entity_poly.type
_entity_poly.pdbx_seq_one_letter_code
_entity_poly.pdbx_strand_id
1 'polypeptide(L)'
;MGDESWNFIDGTLGFIFFYRDLQPNIGLFWYFFTEMFEHFRTMFLITFQMNATVLYLVPLSLKLRKEPILLATILIGLMSIFRAYPCVGDVAFYLALLPLWKRSWKFMVHNFIVFCFFVVSLCMLPALWHLWIYSGSANANFYFGATLAFSTGQIFLVTDLLFAYVKREFCLFNGQKIIVQGKEAKIVLG
;
A
#
# COMPACT_ATOMS: atom_id res chain seq x y z
N MET A 1 -31.82 -17.34 -24.07
CA MET A 1 -31.66 -16.34 -22.98
C MET A 1 -30.90 -17.02 -21.85
N GLY A 2 -29.58 -16.89 -21.80
CA GLY A 2 -28.76 -17.55 -20.77
C GLY A 2 -27.25 -17.31 -20.89
N ASP A 3 -26.73 -17.04 -22.09
CA ASP A 3 -25.27 -17.00 -22.32
C ASP A 3 -24.66 -15.59 -22.19
N GLU A 4 -25.44 -14.52 -22.34
CA GLU A 4 -24.93 -13.14 -22.24
C GLU A 4 -24.61 -12.72 -20.80
N SER A 5 -25.32 -13.25 -19.80
CA SER A 5 -25.12 -12.88 -18.39
C SER A 5 -23.79 -13.40 -17.84
N TRP A 6 -23.35 -14.57 -18.27
CA TRP A 6 -22.07 -15.14 -17.83
C TRP A 6 -20.88 -14.51 -18.56
N ASN A 7 -21.05 -14.08 -19.81
CA ASN A 7 -20.04 -13.29 -20.52
C ASN A 7 -19.79 -11.93 -19.86
N PHE A 8 -20.82 -11.30 -19.30
CA PHE A 8 -20.65 -10.07 -18.52
C PHE A 8 -19.87 -10.32 -17.21
N ILE A 9 -20.16 -11.42 -16.53
CA ILE A 9 -19.44 -11.83 -15.30
C ILE A 9 -17.98 -12.20 -15.62
N ASP A 10 -17.73 -12.97 -16.67
CA ASP A 10 -16.36 -13.31 -17.11
C ASP A 10 -15.61 -12.07 -17.63
N GLY A 11 -16.30 -11.17 -18.34
CA GLY A 11 -15.74 -9.91 -18.83
C GLY A 11 -15.41 -8.91 -17.71
N THR A 12 -16.18 -8.90 -16.60
CA THR A 12 -15.99 -7.92 -15.51
C THR A 12 -15.19 -8.50 -14.35
N LEU A 13 -15.59 -9.66 -13.82
CA LEU A 13 -14.93 -10.32 -12.70
C LEU A 13 -13.82 -11.26 -13.19
N GLY A 14 -14.04 -11.99 -14.29
CA GLY A 14 -12.99 -12.82 -14.89
C GLY A 14 -11.79 -11.99 -15.35
N PHE A 15 -11.98 -10.76 -15.81
CA PHE A 15 -10.86 -9.85 -16.09
C PHE A 15 -10.01 -9.51 -14.86
N ILE A 16 -10.66 -9.25 -13.72
CA ILE A 16 -10.00 -8.94 -12.45
C ILE A 16 -9.27 -10.17 -11.89
N PHE A 17 -9.88 -11.36 -12.01
CA PHE A 17 -9.33 -12.61 -11.48
C PHE A 17 -8.27 -13.25 -12.37
N PHE A 18 -8.43 -13.21 -13.70
CA PHE A 18 -7.51 -13.85 -14.65
C PHE A 18 -6.42 -12.92 -15.17
N TYR A 19 -6.45 -11.62 -14.83
CA TYR A 19 -5.44 -10.62 -15.20
C TYR A 19 -5.04 -10.75 -16.68
N ARG A 20 -6.05 -10.72 -17.56
CA ARG A 20 -5.89 -11.03 -18.99
C ARG A 20 -5.25 -9.90 -19.80
N ASP A 21 -5.16 -8.71 -19.22
CA ASP A 21 -4.59 -7.54 -19.88
C ASP A 21 -3.37 -7.04 -19.10
N LEU A 22 -2.31 -6.72 -19.83
CA LEU A 22 -1.02 -6.27 -19.29
C LEU A 22 -0.78 -4.81 -19.65
N GLN A 23 -1.87 -4.04 -19.78
CA GLN A 23 -1.79 -2.62 -20.06
C GLN A 23 -0.95 -1.92 -18.99
N PRO A 24 -0.09 -0.97 -19.40
CA PRO A 24 0.73 -0.24 -18.45
C PRO A 24 -0.14 0.54 -17.47
N ASN A 25 0.08 0.28 -16.19
CA ASN A 25 -0.67 0.89 -15.11
C ASN A 25 0.28 1.40 -14.01
N ILE A 26 -0.25 2.04 -12.97
CA ILE A 26 0.56 2.57 -11.84
C ILE A 26 0.96 1.44 -10.86
N GLY A 27 0.37 0.25 -11.01
CA GLY A 27 0.60 -0.90 -10.14
C GLY A 27 1.87 -1.68 -10.47
N LEU A 28 2.16 -2.66 -9.62
CA LEU A 28 3.35 -3.50 -9.75
C LEU A 28 3.13 -4.72 -10.65
N PHE A 29 1.88 -5.13 -10.82
CA PHE A 29 1.53 -6.40 -11.44
C PHE A 29 1.78 -6.41 -12.95
N TRP A 30 1.49 -5.33 -13.67
CA TRP A 30 1.56 -5.34 -15.14
C TRP A 30 2.98 -5.70 -15.61
N TYR A 31 3.99 -4.99 -15.11
CA TYR A 31 5.38 -5.18 -15.52
C TYR A 31 5.92 -6.55 -15.10
N PHE A 32 5.64 -6.97 -13.85
CA PHE A 32 6.04 -8.30 -13.38
C PHE A 32 5.44 -9.42 -14.25
N PHE A 33 4.16 -9.34 -14.58
CA PHE A 33 3.50 -10.34 -15.42
C PHE A 33 3.91 -10.26 -16.90
N THR A 34 4.39 -9.10 -17.38
CA THR A 34 4.92 -8.97 -18.75
C THR A 34 6.24 -9.72 -18.92
N GLU A 35 7.10 -9.71 -17.90
CA GLU A 35 8.38 -10.43 -17.93
C GLU A 35 8.22 -11.94 -17.70
N MET A 36 7.06 -12.37 -17.20
CA MET A 36 6.77 -13.76 -16.88
C MET A 36 6.23 -14.56 -18.07
N PHE A 37 6.69 -15.81 -18.15
CA PHE A 37 6.12 -16.80 -19.07
C PHE A 37 4.65 -17.06 -18.77
N GLU A 38 3.84 -17.14 -19.84
CA GLU A 38 2.39 -17.26 -19.77
C GLU A 38 1.93 -18.48 -18.95
N HIS A 39 2.63 -19.60 -19.09
CA HIS A 39 2.34 -20.85 -18.37
C HIS A 39 2.39 -20.70 -16.85
N PHE A 40 3.24 -19.80 -16.32
CA PHE A 40 3.41 -19.61 -14.88
C PHE A 40 2.58 -18.46 -14.31
N ARG A 41 1.92 -17.64 -15.14
CA ARG A 41 1.16 -16.46 -14.68
C ARG A 41 0.10 -16.84 -13.64
N THR A 42 -0.70 -17.87 -13.90
CA THR A 42 -1.76 -18.31 -12.99
C THR A 42 -1.23 -18.75 -11.62
N MET A 43 -0.09 -19.46 -11.57
CA MET A 43 0.52 -19.91 -10.32
C MET A 43 0.97 -18.71 -9.46
N PHE A 44 1.63 -17.72 -10.07
CA PHE A 44 2.09 -16.54 -9.36
C PHE A 44 0.94 -15.67 -8.90
N LEU A 45 -0.11 -15.53 -9.72
CA LEU A 45 -1.31 -14.79 -9.36
C LEU A 45 -1.97 -15.37 -8.11
N ILE A 46 -2.14 -16.70 -8.05
CA ILE A 46 -2.66 -17.38 -6.85
C ILE A 46 -1.75 -17.16 -5.65
N THR A 47 -0.43 -17.22 -5.85
CA THR A 47 0.56 -17.03 -4.77
C THR A 47 0.52 -15.62 -4.21
N PHE A 48 0.41 -14.58 -5.04
CA PHE A 48 0.27 -13.20 -4.58
C PHE A 48 -1.04 -12.95 -3.84
N GLN A 49 -2.15 -13.50 -4.33
CA GLN A 49 -3.44 -13.39 -3.63
C GLN A 49 -3.42 -14.13 -2.29
N MET A 50 -2.83 -15.33 -2.24
CA MET A 50 -2.62 -16.08 -1.00
C MET A 50 -1.71 -15.32 -0.03
N ASN A 51 -0.65 -14.69 -0.50
CA ASN A 51 0.23 -13.86 0.33
C ASN A 51 -0.56 -12.68 0.95
N ALA A 52 -1.26 -11.90 0.13
CA ALA A 52 -2.05 -10.76 0.60
C ALA A 52 -3.14 -11.16 1.61
N THR A 53 -3.85 -12.25 1.36
CA THR A 53 -4.99 -12.69 2.19
C THR A 53 -4.58 -13.51 3.41
N VAL A 54 -3.70 -14.50 3.26
CA VAL A 54 -3.35 -15.43 4.34
C VAL A 54 -2.24 -14.86 5.22
N LEU A 55 -1.19 -14.28 4.63
CA LEU A 55 -0.01 -13.85 5.39
C LEU A 55 -0.16 -12.46 6.00
N TYR A 56 -0.91 -11.56 5.40
CA TYR A 56 -1.09 -10.21 5.95
C TYR A 56 -2.45 -10.00 6.62
N LEU A 57 -3.57 -10.34 5.95
CA LEU A 57 -4.90 -10.05 6.47
C LEU A 57 -5.23 -10.86 7.72
N VAL A 58 -4.95 -12.17 7.75
CA VAL A 58 -5.27 -13.05 8.89
C VAL A 58 -4.53 -12.63 10.18
N PRO A 59 -3.20 -12.56 10.24
CA PRO A 59 -2.51 -12.26 11.49
C PRO A 59 -2.78 -10.82 11.97
N LEU A 60 -2.93 -9.87 11.05
CA LEU A 60 -3.25 -8.50 11.41
C LEU A 60 -4.65 -8.39 12.02
N SER A 61 -5.64 -9.09 11.45
CA SER A 61 -7.01 -9.13 11.97
C SER A 61 -7.11 -9.77 13.35
N LEU A 62 -6.29 -10.80 13.62
CA LEU A 62 -6.22 -11.43 14.94
C LEU A 62 -5.55 -10.51 15.97
N LYS A 63 -4.47 -9.82 15.59
CA LYS A 63 -3.69 -8.97 16.51
C LYS A 63 -4.37 -7.65 16.83
N LEU A 64 -5.02 -7.00 15.87
CA LEU A 64 -5.63 -5.67 16.02
C LEU A 64 -7.15 -5.71 16.25
N ARG A 65 -7.72 -6.84 16.68
CA ARG A 65 -9.17 -7.00 16.88
C ARG A 65 -9.81 -5.92 17.77
N LYS A 66 -9.06 -5.34 18.71
CA LYS A 66 -9.55 -4.31 19.65
C LYS A 66 -9.73 -2.92 19.01
N GLU A 67 -9.05 -2.64 17.90
CA GLU A 67 -9.08 -1.35 17.21
C GLU A 67 -9.46 -1.53 15.73
N PRO A 68 -10.77 -1.70 15.42
CA PRO A 68 -11.23 -2.06 14.08
C PRO A 68 -10.95 -0.95 13.05
N ILE A 69 -10.91 0.31 13.47
CA ILE A 69 -10.65 1.43 12.57
C ILE A 69 -9.19 1.42 12.09
N LEU A 70 -8.23 1.10 12.97
CA LEU A 70 -6.83 1.01 12.58
C LEU A 70 -6.61 -0.16 11.62
N LEU A 71 -7.21 -1.30 11.96
CA LEU A 71 -7.19 -2.49 11.13
C LEU A 71 -7.72 -2.16 9.73
N ALA A 72 -8.86 -1.49 9.62
CA ALA A 72 -9.43 -1.07 8.34
C ALA A 72 -8.46 -0.18 7.55
N THR A 73 -7.87 0.86 8.18
CA THR A 73 -6.91 1.74 7.49
C THR A 73 -5.69 1.00 6.95
N ILE A 74 -5.14 0.07 7.72
CA ILE A 74 -3.97 -0.72 7.32
C ILE A 74 -4.36 -1.70 6.21
N LEU A 75 -5.49 -2.41 6.34
CA LEU A 75 -5.96 -3.35 5.32
C LEU A 75 -6.27 -2.65 3.99
N ILE A 76 -6.89 -1.46 4.02
CA ILE A 76 -7.14 -0.66 2.81
C ILE A 76 -5.80 -0.26 2.16
N GLY A 77 -4.82 0.19 2.96
CA GLY A 77 -3.48 0.52 2.46
C GLY A 77 -2.78 -0.68 1.83
N LEU A 78 -2.81 -1.85 2.48
CA LEU A 78 -2.28 -3.10 1.92
C LEU A 78 -3.01 -3.51 0.64
N MET A 79 -4.35 -3.43 0.62
CA MET A 79 -5.12 -3.73 -0.58
C MET A 79 -4.74 -2.79 -1.73
N SER A 80 -4.52 -1.50 -1.47
CA SER A 80 -4.07 -0.54 -2.49
C SER A 80 -2.70 -0.89 -3.09
N ILE A 81 -1.78 -1.45 -2.28
CA ILE A 81 -0.43 -1.84 -2.75
C ILE A 81 -0.48 -3.13 -3.57
N PHE A 82 -1.24 -4.13 -3.10
CA PHE A 82 -1.32 -5.45 -3.72
C PHE A 82 -2.44 -5.57 -4.77
N ARG A 83 -3.13 -4.48 -5.12
CA ARG A 83 -4.14 -4.47 -6.19
C ARG A 83 -3.45 -4.56 -7.55
N ALA A 84 -3.99 -5.41 -8.42
CA ALA A 84 -3.49 -5.57 -9.79
C ALA A 84 -3.63 -4.29 -10.65
N TYR A 85 -4.69 -3.52 -10.36
CA TYR A 85 -5.02 -2.24 -10.98
C TYR A 85 -5.29 -1.19 -9.89
N PRO A 86 -4.24 -0.60 -9.29
CA PRO A 86 -4.42 0.45 -8.30
C PRO A 86 -4.84 1.75 -8.96
N CYS A 87 -5.80 2.43 -8.33
CA CYS A 87 -6.25 3.75 -8.74
C CYS A 87 -5.67 4.83 -7.81
N VAL A 88 -5.46 6.05 -8.33
CA VAL A 88 -5.05 7.20 -7.48
C VAL A 88 -6.07 7.46 -6.36
N GLY A 89 -7.35 7.16 -6.61
CA GLY A 89 -8.41 7.23 -5.62
C GLY A 89 -8.23 6.25 -4.45
N ASP A 90 -7.69 5.06 -4.68
CA ASP A 90 -7.41 4.08 -3.61
C ASP A 90 -6.36 4.64 -2.65
N VAL A 91 -5.35 5.30 -3.21
CA VAL A 91 -4.27 5.95 -2.44
C VAL A 91 -4.80 7.15 -1.67
N ALA A 92 -5.57 8.02 -2.33
CA ALA A 92 -6.19 9.18 -1.69
C ALA A 92 -7.12 8.77 -0.54
N PHE A 93 -7.83 7.65 -0.66
CA PHE A 93 -8.77 7.19 0.35
C PHE A 93 -8.08 6.80 1.67
N TYR A 94 -7.01 5.99 1.64
CA TYR A 94 -6.31 5.67 2.88
C TYR A 94 -5.53 6.87 3.42
N LEU A 95 -4.99 7.74 2.55
CA LEU A 95 -4.32 8.97 2.97
C LEU A 95 -5.29 9.91 3.71
N ALA A 96 -6.56 9.98 3.27
CA ALA A 96 -7.60 10.76 3.95
C ALA A 96 -7.94 10.22 5.35
N LEU A 97 -7.64 8.95 5.64
CA LEU A 97 -7.83 8.34 6.96
C LEU A 97 -6.63 8.57 7.90
N LEU A 98 -5.46 8.96 7.40
CA LEU A 98 -4.27 9.23 8.21
C LEU A 98 -4.45 10.31 9.30
N PRO A 99 -5.18 11.43 9.06
CA PRO A 99 -5.39 12.46 10.09
C PRO A 99 -6.13 11.96 11.32
N LEU A 100 -6.90 10.87 11.21
CA LEU A 100 -7.56 10.24 12.36
C LEU A 100 -6.53 9.78 13.40
N TRP A 101 -5.33 9.43 12.96
CA TRP A 101 -4.23 8.91 13.78
C TRP A 101 -3.21 9.97 14.17
N LYS A 102 -3.57 11.27 14.15
CA LYS A 102 -2.68 12.40 14.56
C LYS A 102 -1.94 12.15 15.87
N ARG A 103 -2.59 11.51 16.85
CA ARG A 103 -1.99 11.18 18.16
C ARG A 103 -0.84 10.16 18.08
N SER A 104 -0.81 9.35 17.03
CA SER A 104 0.28 8.40 16.76
C SER A 104 1.40 8.99 15.89
N TRP A 105 1.19 10.15 15.26
CA TRP A 105 2.20 10.79 14.39
C TRP A 105 3.50 11.12 15.12
N LYS A 106 3.45 11.38 16.44
CA LYS A 106 4.64 11.62 17.27
C LYS A 106 5.61 10.42 17.31
N PHE A 107 5.10 9.20 17.07
CA PHE A 107 5.90 7.98 17.10
C PHE A 107 6.34 7.51 15.71
N MET A 108 5.87 8.17 14.64
CA MET A 108 6.26 7.86 13.26
C MET A 108 7.64 8.47 12.97
N VAL A 109 8.61 7.63 12.64
CA VAL A 109 10.03 8.01 12.48
C VAL A 109 10.32 8.36 11.03
N HIS A 110 9.64 7.73 10.07
CA HIS A 110 10.00 7.79 8.65
C HIS A 110 9.16 8.77 7.83
N ASN A 111 8.35 9.62 8.47
CA ASN A 111 7.43 10.55 7.81
C ASN A 111 8.09 11.43 6.73
N PHE A 112 9.28 11.98 7.02
CA PHE A 112 10.00 12.82 6.07
C PHE A 112 10.42 12.03 4.82
N ILE A 113 10.96 10.83 5.03
CA ILE A 113 11.41 9.94 3.95
C ILE A 113 10.21 9.55 3.07
N VAL A 114 9.11 9.14 3.71
CA VAL A 114 7.86 8.80 3.03
C VAL A 114 7.31 9.97 2.21
N PHE A 115 7.31 11.18 2.76
CA PHE A 115 6.91 12.39 2.04
C PHE A 115 7.78 12.64 0.80
N CYS A 116 9.11 12.50 0.93
CA CYS A 116 10.02 12.60 -0.21
C CYS A 116 9.71 11.56 -1.29
N PHE A 117 9.46 10.30 -0.92
CA PHE A 117 9.05 9.27 -1.89
C PHE A 117 7.79 9.67 -2.65
N PHE A 118 6.75 10.14 -1.96
CA PHE A 118 5.51 10.57 -2.61
C PHE A 118 5.71 11.75 -3.55
N VAL A 119 6.45 12.78 -3.14
CA VAL A 119 6.73 13.96 -3.98
C VAL A 119 7.54 13.59 -5.20
N VAL A 120 8.61 12.80 -5.03
CA VAL A 120 9.47 12.35 -6.13
C VAL A 120 8.67 11.50 -7.11
N SER A 121 7.89 10.52 -6.63
CA SER A 121 7.06 9.67 -7.48
C SER A 121 5.99 10.48 -8.23
N LEU A 122 5.34 11.46 -7.58
CA LEU A 122 4.32 12.29 -8.22
C LEU A 122 4.88 13.12 -9.38
N CYS A 123 6.12 13.60 -9.27
CA CYS A 123 6.79 14.31 -10.34
C CYS A 123 7.33 13.37 -11.43
N MET A 124 7.93 12.23 -11.03
CA MET A 124 8.59 11.32 -11.96
C MET A 124 7.62 10.48 -12.79
N LEU A 125 6.51 10.00 -12.22
CA LEU A 125 5.53 9.17 -12.92
C LEU A 125 5.00 9.82 -14.22
N PRO A 126 4.46 11.05 -14.22
CA PRO A 126 3.98 11.69 -15.45
C PRO A 126 5.11 12.03 -16.42
N ALA A 127 6.29 12.43 -15.93
CA ALA A 127 7.44 12.75 -16.77
C ALA A 127 7.95 11.50 -17.52
N LEU A 128 8.09 10.38 -16.81
CA LEU A 128 8.53 9.11 -17.38
C LEU A 128 7.48 8.50 -18.30
N TRP A 129 6.19 8.62 -17.97
CA TRP A 129 5.11 8.24 -18.86
C TRP A 129 5.19 9.00 -20.20
N HIS A 130 5.37 10.32 -20.13
CA HIS A 130 5.49 11.15 -21.32
C HIS A 130 6.71 10.78 -22.17
N LEU A 131 7.87 10.58 -21.52
CA LEU A 131 9.09 10.20 -22.21
C LEU A 131 9.02 8.81 -22.86
N TRP A 132 8.31 7.88 -22.23
CA TRP A 132 8.15 6.52 -22.74
C TRP A 132 7.14 6.44 -23.89
N ILE A 133 5.92 6.96 -23.70
CA ILE A 133 4.83 6.80 -24.67
C ILE A 133 4.95 7.80 -25.83
N TYR A 134 5.23 9.08 -25.54
CA TYR A 134 5.17 10.14 -26.55
C TYR A 134 6.54 10.46 -27.15
N SER A 135 7.57 10.53 -26.31
CA SER A 135 8.91 10.92 -26.77
C SER A 135 9.76 9.75 -27.26
N GLY A 136 9.35 8.49 -27.00
CA GLY A 136 10.08 7.27 -27.35
C GLY A 136 11.53 7.22 -26.82
N SER A 137 11.88 8.07 -25.86
CA SER A 137 13.26 8.27 -25.40
C SER A 137 13.57 7.56 -24.09
N ALA A 138 12.55 7.09 -23.37
CA ALA A 138 12.70 6.27 -22.16
C ALA A 138 12.05 4.90 -22.35
N ASN A 139 12.57 3.89 -21.64
CA ASN A 139 12.03 2.53 -21.60
C ASN A 139 11.00 2.36 -20.47
N ALA A 140 10.08 1.40 -20.64
CA ALA A 140 9.09 0.95 -19.65
C ALA A 140 9.71 0.65 -18.28
N ASN A 141 10.95 0.14 -18.25
CA ASN A 141 11.67 -0.21 -17.03
C ASN A 141 11.88 1.01 -16.11
N PHE A 142 12.11 2.20 -16.68
CA PHE A 142 12.27 3.42 -15.88
C PHE A 142 10.94 3.83 -15.24
N TYR A 143 9.84 3.76 -16.01
CA TYR A 143 8.50 4.02 -15.48
C TYR A 143 8.14 3.01 -14.38
N PHE A 144 8.45 1.73 -14.58
CA PHE A 144 8.27 0.71 -13.55
C PHE A 144 9.10 0.99 -12.28
N GLY A 145 10.37 1.39 -12.42
CA GLY A 145 11.21 1.78 -11.28
C GLY A 145 10.59 2.91 -10.45
N ALA A 146 9.96 3.90 -11.09
CA ALA A 146 9.25 4.97 -10.39
C ALA A 146 7.97 4.47 -9.69
N THR A 147 7.20 3.56 -10.30
CA THR A 147 6.04 2.91 -9.65
C THR A 147 6.44 2.02 -8.46
N LEU A 148 7.63 1.41 -8.52
CA LEU A 148 8.19 0.61 -7.43
C LEU A 148 8.58 1.51 -6.26
N ALA A 149 9.27 2.63 -6.52
CA ALA A 149 9.58 3.63 -5.50
C ALA A 149 8.31 4.19 -4.84
N PHE A 150 7.26 4.44 -5.63
CA PHE A 150 5.95 4.87 -5.12
C PHE A 150 5.36 3.83 -4.17
N SER A 151 5.32 2.56 -4.59
CA SER A 151 4.78 1.45 -3.79
C SER A 151 5.59 1.21 -2.52
N THR A 152 6.92 1.33 -2.60
CA THR A 152 7.82 1.27 -1.44
C THR A 152 7.51 2.38 -0.42
N GLY A 153 7.26 3.61 -0.89
CA GLY A 153 6.81 4.70 -0.02
C GLY A 153 5.51 4.39 0.72
N GLN A 154 4.55 3.74 0.05
CA GLN A 154 3.30 3.30 0.69
C GLN A 154 3.53 2.21 1.74
N ILE A 155 4.39 1.22 1.45
CA ILE A 155 4.73 0.16 2.41
C ILE A 155 5.38 0.76 3.66
N PHE A 156 6.30 1.71 3.49
CA PHE A 156 6.93 2.40 4.62
C PHE A 156 5.90 3.16 5.45
N LEU A 157 4.98 3.90 4.83
CA LEU A 157 3.91 4.60 5.53
C LEU A 157 3.05 3.66 6.37
N VAL A 158 2.54 2.58 5.76
CA VAL A 158 1.66 1.61 6.44
C VAL A 158 2.38 0.92 7.59
N THR A 159 3.64 0.56 7.39
CA THR A 159 4.47 -0.09 8.42
C THR A 159 4.80 0.86 9.56
N ASP A 160 5.13 2.12 9.26
CA ASP A 160 5.45 3.14 10.27
C ASP A 160 4.20 3.48 11.11
N LEU A 161 3.01 3.53 10.49
CA LEU A 161 1.75 3.70 11.21
C LEU A 161 1.47 2.54 12.19
N LEU A 162 1.67 1.29 11.75
CA LEU A 162 1.51 0.10 12.59
C LEU A 162 2.50 0.11 13.75
N PHE A 163 3.77 0.40 13.47
CA PHE A 163 4.80 0.46 14.50
C PHE A 163 4.56 1.59 15.51
N ALA A 164 4.16 2.78 15.03
CA ALA A 164 3.79 3.91 15.86
C ALA A 164 2.63 3.58 16.80
N TYR A 165 1.63 2.84 16.32
CA TYR A 165 0.52 2.38 17.15
C TYR A 165 0.99 1.40 18.23
N VAL A 166 1.75 0.36 17.88
CA VAL A 166 2.27 -0.63 18.84
C VAL A 166 3.14 0.06 19.90
N LYS A 167 4.02 0.98 19.47
CA LYS A 167 4.87 1.75 20.38
C LYS A 167 4.06 2.63 21.32
N ARG A 168 2.97 3.23 20.83
CA ARG A 168 2.04 4.02 21.65
C ARG A 168 1.34 3.14 22.69
N GLU A 169 0.81 1.98 22.31
CA GLU A 169 0.18 1.06 23.26
C GLU A 169 1.17 0.61 24.33
N PHE A 170 2.38 0.21 23.93
CA PHE A 170 3.44 -0.15 24.87
C PHE A 170 3.75 0.99 25.85
N CYS A 171 3.84 2.23 25.36
CA CYS A 171 4.04 3.41 26.20
C CYS A 171 2.87 3.68 27.17
N LEU A 172 1.64 3.32 26.81
CA LEU A 172 0.46 3.48 27.67
C LEU A 172 0.40 2.42 28.76
N PHE A 173 0.72 1.16 28.45
CA PHE A 173 0.70 0.06 29.41
C PHE A 173 1.91 0.05 30.35
N ASN A 174 3.11 0.34 29.84
CA ASN A 174 4.35 0.29 30.63
C ASN A 174 4.74 1.65 31.22
N GLY A 175 3.99 2.72 30.89
CA GLY A 175 4.31 4.10 31.25
C GLY A 175 5.47 4.66 30.43
N GLN A 176 5.37 5.95 30.05
CA GLN A 176 6.52 6.65 29.48
C GLN A 176 7.42 7.18 30.61
N LYS A 177 8.65 6.69 30.68
CA LYS A 177 9.73 7.40 31.37
C LYS A 177 10.13 8.60 30.51
N ILE A 178 9.41 9.70 30.63
CA ILE A 178 9.82 10.96 29.99
C ILE A 178 10.89 11.56 30.89
N ILE A 179 12.15 11.48 30.47
CA ILE A 179 13.26 12.12 31.17
C ILE A 179 13.41 13.52 30.58
N VAL A 180 12.96 14.55 31.30
CA VAL A 180 13.21 15.95 30.93
C VAL A 180 14.33 16.45 31.84
N GLN A 181 15.46 16.86 31.27
CA GLN A 181 16.61 17.38 32.01
C GLN A 181 17.08 16.48 33.17
N GLY A 182 17.14 15.16 32.95
CA GLY A 182 17.64 14.21 33.96
C GLY A 182 16.67 13.88 35.11
N LYS A 183 15.41 14.34 35.08
CA LYS A 183 14.37 13.95 36.05
C LYS A 183 13.20 13.25 35.34
N GLU A 184 12.69 12.18 35.95
CA GLU A 184 11.50 11.46 35.48
C GLU A 184 10.26 12.38 35.64
N ALA A 185 9.75 12.87 34.51
CA ALA A 185 8.53 13.66 34.46
C ALA A 185 7.33 12.73 34.25
N LYS A 186 6.40 12.73 35.21
CA LYS A 186 5.12 12.03 35.11
C LYS A 186 4.11 12.97 34.45
N ILE A 187 3.48 12.52 33.37
CA ILE A 187 2.44 13.29 32.68
C ILE A 187 1.22 13.34 33.60
N VAL A 188 0.89 14.54 34.11
CA VAL A 188 -0.38 14.80 34.78
C VAL A 188 -1.34 15.33 33.72
N LEU A 189 -2.46 14.66 33.51
CA LEU A 189 -3.56 15.18 32.70
C LEU A 189 -4.21 16.31 33.51
N GLY A 190 -3.92 17.55 33.13
CA GLY A 190 -4.63 18.75 33.56
C GLY A 190 -5.63 19.19 32.50
#